data_AF-A0A1X1BMV8-F1
#
_entry.id   AF-A0A1X1BMV8-F1
#
_cell.length_a   1.000
_cell.length_b   1.000
_cell.length_c   1.000
_cell.angle_alpha   90.00
_cell.angle_beta   90.00
_cell.angle_gamma   90.00
#
_symmetry.space_group_name_H-M   'P 1'
#
loop_
_entity.id
_entity.type
_entity.pdbx_description
1 polymer ?
#
loop_
_entity_poly.entity_id
_entity_poly.type
_entity_poly.pdbx_seq_one_letter_code
_entity_poly.pdbx_strand_id
1 'polypeptide(L)'
;MLRIGPRGDHMVIYVKEGKRLLRFNLYLPPVEDGIFKPRNIIDASYKFIGSKTPSHPSKYISLYIDISSTQTSQADVIVLANLKRGDWLYTQYTVVPLREQRFVLLSVINSAQNCEIYRTADDLFVTHVEVFEHVTHYWQYVVVNIKVVDAGSSSRINTYIDAKRLYVRHVQEQGIVYFDVTDEDLSLHLEMIYNINTLVAGGDGTNHTNMTAVLA
;
A
#
# COMPACT_ATOMS: atom_id res chain seq x y z
N MET A 1 5.60 21.44 3.90
CA MET A 1 5.88 21.87 5.30
C MET A 1 5.49 20.70 6.19
N LEU A 2 6.47 20.06 6.82
CA LEU A 2 6.25 18.93 7.74
C LEU A 2 5.89 19.50 9.13
N ARG A 3 4.75 19.13 9.68
CA ARG A 3 4.37 19.45 11.07
C ARG A 3 3.99 18.13 11.75
N ILE A 4 4.89 17.61 12.59
CA ILE A 4 4.67 16.41 13.40
C ILE A 4 4.03 16.88 14.72
N GLY A 5 2.92 16.27 15.13
CA GLY A 5 2.10 16.75 16.24
C GLY A 5 1.52 15.61 17.09
N PRO A 6 1.35 15.80 18.41
CA PRO A 6 1.09 14.75 19.39
C PRO A 6 -0.30 14.08 19.31
N ARG A 7 -1.11 14.34 18.28
CA ARG A 7 -2.48 13.80 18.09
C ARG A 7 -2.60 12.81 16.94
N GLY A 8 -1.48 12.29 16.46
CA GLY A 8 -1.40 11.51 15.23
C GLY A 8 -0.78 12.35 14.15
N ASP A 9 0.30 11.83 13.56
CA ASP A 9 1.11 12.57 12.62
C ASP A 9 0.33 12.76 11.31
N HIS A 10 -0.16 13.97 11.14
CA HIS A 10 -0.79 14.47 9.92
C HIS A 10 0.27 15.23 9.13
N MET A 11 0.46 14.82 7.89
CA MET A 11 1.34 15.53 6.95
C MET A 11 0.53 16.01 5.76
N VAL A 12 0.80 17.22 5.29
CA VAL A 12 0.25 17.72 4.03
C VAL A 12 1.36 17.81 3.02
N ILE A 13 1.15 17.15 1.88
CA ILE A 13 2.05 17.25 0.73
C ILE A 13 1.35 17.95 -0.42
N TYR A 14 2.17 18.56 -1.27
CA TYR A 14 1.72 19.16 -2.52
C TYR A 14 2.50 18.53 -3.66
N VAL A 15 1.78 17.92 -4.60
CA VAL A 15 2.36 17.30 -5.79
C VAL A 15 2.07 18.19 -6.98
N LYS A 16 3.11 18.59 -7.71
CA LYS A 16 2.98 19.39 -8.92
C LYS A 16 2.96 18.48 -10.15
N GLU A 17 1.86 18.51 -10.89
CA GLU A 17 1.68 17.78 -12.14
C GLU A 17 1.42 18.78 -13.27
N GLY A 18 2.44 19.06 -14.07
CA GLY A 18 2.39 20.11 -15.09
C GLY A 18 2.04 21.48 -14.49
N LYS A 19 0.84 21.99 -14.81
CA LYS A 19 0.32 23.27 -14.28
C LYS A 19 -0.54 23.11 -13.02
N ARG A 20 -0.88 21.87 -12.62
CA ARG A 20 -1.71 21.60 -11.46
C ARG A 20 -0.84 21.42 -10.22
N LEU A 21 -1.32 21.92 -9.09
CA LEU A 21 -0.76 21.65 -7.76
C LEU A 21 -1.84 20.95 -6.95
N LEU A 22 -1.63 19.67 -6.67
CA LEU A 22 -2.58 18.82 -5.95
C LEU A 22 -2.15 18.72 -4.50
N ARG A 23 -3.11 18.84 -3.58
CA ARG A 23 -2.89 18.77 -2.13
C ARG A 23 -3.38 17.42 -1.61
N PHE A 24 -2.53 16.69 -0.91
CA PHE A 24 -2.90 15.44 -0.25
C PHE A 24 -2.66 15.52 1.25
N ASN A 25 -3.61 14.98 2.02
CA ASN A 25 -3.45 14.74 3.45
C ASN A 25 -2.91 13.32 3.63
N LEU A 26 -1.87 13.21 4.44
CA LEU A 26 -1.23 11.97 4.84
C LEU A 26 -1.46 11.75 6.33
N TYR A 27 -1.82 10.53 6.69
CA TYR A 27 -2.02 10.13 8.08
C TYR A 27 -1.24 8.85 8.33
N LEU A 28 -0.49 8.81 9.43
CA LEU A 28 0.03 7.52 9.90
C LEU A 28 -1.13 6.59 10.28
N PRO A 29 -1.00 5.27 10.03
CA PRO A 29 -1.98 4.32 10.52
C PRO A 29 -1.95 4.33 12.07
N PRO A 30 -3.11 4.44 12.72
CA PRO A 30 -3.20 4.69 14.15
C PRO A 30 -2.86 3.45 14.99
N VAL A 31 -2.65 3.70 16.28
CA VAL A 31 -2.65 2.69 17.33
C VAL A 31 -3.82 3.02 18.25
N GLU A 32 -4.80 2.13 18.32
CA GLU A 32 -6.03 2.28 19.11
C GLU A 32 -6.02 1.20 20.19
N ASP A 33 -6.09 1.63 21.45
CA ASP A 33 -6.03 0.73 22.62
C ASP A 33 -4.81 -0.22 22.60
N GLY A 34 -3.67 0.29 22.12
CA GLY A 34 -2.43 -0.49 21.99
C GLY A 34 -2.38 -1.40 20.76
N ILE A 35 -3.42 -1.43 19.93
CA ILE A 35 -3.51 -2.26 18.73
C ILE A 35 -3.22 -1.41 17.50
N PHE A 36 -2.26 -1.81 16.68
CA PHE A 36 -1.99 -1.17 15.41
C PHE A 36 -3.10 -1.45 14.39
N LYS A 37 -3.60 -0.40 13.73
CA LYS A 37 -4.66 -0.49 12.71
C LYS A 37 -4.16 0.02 11.36
N PRO A 38 -3.67 -0.88 10.48
CA PRO A 38 -3.23 -0.51 9.13
C PRO A 38 -4.37 0.12 8.33
N ARG A 39 -4.06 1.17 7.57
CA ARG A 39 -4.97 1.83 6.62
C ARG A 39 -4.17 2.64 5.62
N ASN A 40 -4.79 2.99 4.50
CA ASN A 40 -4.17 3.87 3.50
C ASN A 40 -3.71 5.19 4.16
N ILE A 41 -2.45 5.58 3.93
CA ILE A 41 -1.92 6.83 4.47
C ILE A 41 -2.50 8.05 3.75
N ILE A 42 -2.91 7.93 2.49
CA ILE A 42 -3.56 9.01 1.75
C ILE A 42 -5.07 8.96 1.98
N ASP A 43 -5.61 10.04 2.53
CA ASP A 43 -7.05 10.29 2.54
C ASP A 43 -7.45 11.01 1.25
N ALA A 44 -7.66 10.24 0.18
CA ALA A 44 -8.10 10.74 -1.11
C ALA A 44 -9.19 9.86 -1.72
N SER A 45 -10.11 10.51 -2.42
CA SER A 45 -11.08 9.80 -3.25
C SER A 45 -10.43 9.38 -4.56
N TYR A 46 -10.28 8.08 -4.76
CA TYR A 46 -9.95 7.53 -6.07
C TYR A 46 -11.19 7.63 -6.96
N LYS A 47 -11.06 8.29 -8.11
CA LYS A 47 -12.16 8.45 -9.08
C LYS A 47 -11.91 7.53 -10.27
N PHE A 48 -12.81 6.57 -10.47
CA PHE A 48 -12.95 5.86 -11.75
C PHE A 48 -13.99 6.63 -12.56
N ILE A 49 -13.54 7.46 -13.50
CA ILE A 49 -14.47 8.11 -14.43
C ILE A 49 -14.81 7.05 -15.47
N GLY A 50 -15.98 6.44 -15.35
CA GLY A 50 -16.51 5.55 -16.38
C GLY A 50 -16.87 6.36 -17.63
N SER A 51 -15.90 6.80 -18.44
CA SER A 51 -16.24 7.45 -19.70
C SER A 51 -16.73 6.40 -20.69
N LYS A 52 -17.99 6.54 -21.12
CA LYS A 52 -18.63 5.72 -22.18
C LYS A 52 -18.08 6.01 -23.59
N THR A 53 -16.89 6.56 -23.71
CA THR A 53 -16.26 6.89 -24.99
C THR A 53 -14.93 6.17 -25.11
N PRO A 54 -14.76 5.28 -26.10
CA PRO A 54 -13.49 4.63 -26.40
C PRO A 54 -12.59 5.62 -27.15
N SER A 55 -12.37 6.82 -26.59
CA SER A 55 -11.18 7.58 -26.96
C SER A 55 -10.04 6.84 -26.28
N HIS A 56 -9.37 5.95 -27.03
CA HIS A 56 -8.21 5.21 -26.55
C HIS A 56 -7.29 6.21 -25.82
N PRO A 57 -7.04 6.06 -24.51
CA PRO A 57 -5.85 6.70 -23.94
C PRO A 57 -4.68 6.24 -24.80
N SER A 58 -3.88 7.17 -25.29
CA SER A 58 -2.81 6.83 -26.23
C SER A 58 -1.67 6.01 -25.61
N LYS A 59 -1.72 5.65 -24.31
CA LYS A 59 -0.90 4.64 -23.64
C LYS A 59 -1.40 4.37 -22.20
N TYR A 60 -1.45 3.10 -21.79
CA TYR A 60 -1.43 2.73 -20.37
C TYR A 60 -0.11 3.18 -19.74
N ILE A 61 -0.14 3.48 -18.44
CA ILE A 61 1.05 3.80 -17.65
C ILE A 61 1.35 2.61 -16.77
N SER A 62 2.57 2.08 -16.89
CA SER A 62 3.05 1.01 -16.02
C SER A 62 3.61 1.62 -14.74
N LEU A 63 3.10 1.17 -13.59
CA LEU A 63 3.66 1.45 -12.28
C LEU A 63 4.19 0.16 -11.67
N TYR A 64 5.31 0.26 -10.96
CA TYR A 64 5.93 -0.85 -10.28
C TYR A 64 6.12 -0.50 -8.80
N ILE A 65 5.52 -1.28 -7.91
CA ILE A 65 5.83 -1.24 -6.49
C ILE A 65 6.86 -2.33 -6.25
N ASP A 66 8.12 -1.93 -6.05
CA ASP A 66 9.20 -2.84 -5.69
C ASP A 66 9.34 -2.91 -4.17
N ILE A 67 8.90 -4.01 -3.59
CA ILE A 67 8.91 -4.18 -2.12
C ILE A 67 10.30 -4.46 -1.56
N SER A 68 11.31 -4.65 -2.42
CA SER A 68 12.70 -4.84 -1.99
C SER A 68 13.41 -3.53 -1.62
N SER A 69 12.81 -2.38 -1.94
CA SER A 69 13.37 -1.05 -1.70
C SER A 69 12.35 -0.12 -1.07
N THR A 70 12.78 0.61 -0.03
CA THR A 70 11.96 1.69 0.58
C THR A 70 12.03 3.01 -0.20
N GLN A 71 12.82 3.06 -1.26
CA GLN A 71 12.94 4.20 -2.17
C GLN A 71 12.20 3.91 -3.48
N THR A 72 11.57 4.94 -4.04
CA THR A 72 10.90 4.87 -5.34
C THR A 72 11.30 6.06 -6.21
N SER A 73 11.50 5.81 -7.50
CA SER A 73 11.66 6.85 -8.53
C SER A 73 10.34 7.21 -9.21
N GLN A 74 9.23 6.55 -8.85
CA GLN A 74 7.92 6.78 -9.45
C GLN A 74 7.17 7.85 -8.67
N ALA A 75 6.94 8.99 -9.32
CA ALA A 75 6.22 10.13 -8.73
C ALA A 75 4.77 9.80 -8.30
N ASP A 76 4.20 8.74 -8.87
CA ASP A 76 2.85 8.26 -8.55
C ASP A 76 2.80 7.37 -7.30
N VAL A 77 3.92 7.15 -6.59
CA VAL A 77 4.00 6.30 -5.39
C VAL A 77 4.61 7.05 -4.21
N ILE A 78 3.97 6.98 -3.05
CA ILE A 78 4.50 7.46 -1.77
C ILE A 78 4.80 6.26 -0.89
N VAL A 79 5.94 6.28 -0.19
CA VAL A 79 6.35 5.21 0.71
C VAL A 79 6.35 5.71 2.16
N LEU A 80 5.60 5.03 3.03
CA LEU A 80 5.78 5.07 4.47
C LEU A 80 6.56 3.82 4.86
N ALA A 81 7.80 3.94 5.33
CA ALA A 81 8.67 2.79 5.56
C ALA A 81 9.10 2.63 7.02
N ASN A 82 9.45 1.39 7.38
CA ASN A 82 10.15 1.02 8.61
C ASN A 82 9.42 1.45 9.90
N LEU A 83 8.10 1.40 9.89
CA LEU A 83 7.29 1.73 11.04
C LEU A 83 7.24 0.53 11.99
N LYS A 84 8.01 0.57 13.08
CA LYS A 84 8.02 -0.50 14.09
C LYS A 84 6.68 -0.55 14.86
N ARG A 85 6.08 -1.72 14.95
CA ARG A 85 4.82 -2.03 15.67
C ARG A 85 4.97 -3.38 16.36
N GLY A 86 5.25 -3.37 17.67
CA GLY A 86 5.66 -4.59 18.38
C GLY A 86 6.88 -5.21 17.70
N ASP A 87 6.77 -6.50 17.36
CA ASP A 87 7.81 -7.28 16.67
C ASP A 87 7.70 -7.25 15.14
N TRP A 88 6.93 -6.30 14.59
CA TRP A 88 6.74 -6.13 13.16
C TRP A 88 7.30 -4.81 12.67
N LEU A 89 7.87 -4.83 11.48
CA LEU A 89 8.16 -3.65 10.68
C LEU A 89 7.08 -3.51 9.62
N TYR A 90 6.44 -2.35 9.58
CA TYR A 90 5.41 -2.02 8.61
C TYR A 90 5.94 -1.03 7.57
N THR A 91 5.71 -1.35 6.30
CA THR A 91 5.95 -0.45 5.17
C THR A 91 4.70 -0.40 4.30
N GLN A 92 4.30 0.78 3.84
CA GLN A 92 3.20 0.99 2.91
C GLN A 92 3.70 1.73 1.67
N TYR A 93 3.33 1.22 0.50
CA TYR A 93 3.50 1.87 -0.79
C TYR A 93 2.12 2.30 -1.28
N THR A 94 1.90 3.61 -1.39
CA THR A 94 0.59 4.16 -1.70
C THR A 94 0.58 4.79 -3.08
N VAL A 95 -0.38 4.40 -3.92
CA VAL A 95 -0.57 4.98 -5.24
C VAL A 95 -1.26 6.34 -5.09
N VAL A 96 -0.60 7.40 -5.51
CA VAL A 96 -1.17 8.74 -5.49
C VAL A 96 -2.17 8.85 -6.65
N PRO A 97 -3.42 9.29 -6.41
CA PRO A 97 -4.41 9.43 -7.47
C PRO A 97 -4.18 10.70 -8.31
N LEU A 98 -2.99 10.85 -8.89
CA LEU A 98 -2.63 11.92 -9.83
C LEU A 98 -3.35 11.71 -11.17
N ARG A 99 -3.49 10.45 -11.56
CA ARG A 99 -3.99 10.03 -12.87
C ARG A 99 -5.29 9.25 -12.74
N GLU A 100 -5.97 9.08 -13.87
CA GLU A 100 -7.14 8.22 -13.95
C GLU A 100 -6.73 6.76 -13.78
N GLN A 101 -7.21 6.12 -12.71
CA GLN A 101 -6.69 4.82 -12.25
C GLN A 101 -6.94 3.67 -13.23
N ARG A 102 -7.97 3.78 -14.09
CA ARG A 102 -8.25 2.78 -15.14
C ARG A 102 -7.14 2.65 -16.19
N PHE A 103 -6.22 3.61 -16.25
CA PHE A 103 -5.10 3.60 -17.19
C PHE A 103 -3.76 3.26 -16.52
N VAL A 104 -3.79 2.89 -15.24
CA VAL A 104 -2.61 2.51 -14.46
C VAL A 104 -2.53 1.00 -14.39
N LEU A 105 -1.51 0.43 -15.03
CA LEU A 105 -1.17 -0.99 -14.91
C LEU A 105 -0.11 -1.14 -13.83
N LEU A 106 -0.51 -1.62 -12.65
CA LEU A 106 0.39 -1.78 -11.52
C LEU A 106 0.91 -3.21 -11.41
N SER A 107 2.20 -3.37 -11.14
CA SER A 107 2.81 -4.64 -10.75
C SER A 107 3.51 -4.48 -9.39
N VAL A 108 3.34 -5.47 -8.51
CA VAL A 108 4.06 -5.57 -7.25
C VAL A 108 5.15 -6.62 -7.45
N ILE A 109 6.39 -6.23 -7.23
CA ILE A 109 7.56 -7.07 -7.48
C ILE A 109 8.49 -7.06 -6.27
N ASN A 110 9.31 -8.10 -6.16
CA ASN A 110 10.51 -8.10 -5.35
C ASN A 110 11.70 -8.25 -6.29
N SER A 111 12.34 -7.14 -6.66
CA SER A 111 13.42 -7.16 -7.66
C SER A 111 14.68 -7.86 -7.15
N ALA A 112 14.97 -7.77 -5.85
CA ALA A 112 16.10 -8.48 -5.22
C ALA A 112 15.98 -10.02 -5.37
N GLN A 113 14.76 -10.54 -5.52
CA GLN A 113 14.48 -11.96 -5.71
C GLN A 113 13.97 -12.30 -7.12
N ASN A 114 13.96 -11.32 -8.03
CA ASN A 114 13.42 -11.44 -9.39
C ASN A 114 12.01 -12.09 -9.44
N CYS A 115 11.12 -11.65 -8.55
CA CYS A 115 9.79 -12.23 -8.37
C CYS A 115 8.69 -11.20 -8.65
N GLU A 116 7.70 -11.54 -9.48
CA GLU A 116 6.45 -10.81 -9.61
C GLU A 116 5.42 -11.40 -8.64
N ILE A 117 4.94 -10.58 -7.71
CA ILE A 117 4.04 -11.00 -6.63
C ILE A 117 2.59 -10.81 -7.07
N TYR A 118 2.32 -9.68 -7.72
CA TYR A 118 0.98 -9.34 -8.16
C TYR A 118 1.04 -8.47 -9.41
N ARG A 119 0.01 -8.61 -10.25
CA ARG A 119 -0.24 -7.74 -11.39
C ARG A 119 -1.71 -7.39 -11.48
N THR A 120 -2.00 -6.12 -11.68
CA THR A 120 -3.35 -5.61 -11.88
C THR A 120 -3.98 -6.22 -13.12
N ALA A 121 -5.21 -6.75 -12.97
CA ALA A 121 -6.08 -7.15 -14.06
C ALA A 121 -6.93 -5.97 -14.56
N ASP A 122 -7.66 -6.16 -15.65
CA ASP A 122 -8.60 -5.17 -16.16
C ASP A 122 -9.73 -4.90 -15.13
N ASP A 123 -10.27 -3.68 -15.12
CA ASP A 123 -11.38 -3.22 -14.25
C ASP A 123 -11.16 -3.21 -12.73
N LEU A 124 -9.91 -3.30 -12.28
CA LEU A 124 -9.53 -3.06 -10.89
C LEU A 124 -8.33 -2.12 -10.81
N PHE A 125 -8.12 -1.48 -9.67
CA PHE A 125 -6.90 -0.73 -9.42
C PHE A 125 -6.40 -0.91 -7.98
N VAL A 126 -5.09 -0.84 -7.82
CA VAL A 126 -4.43 -0.92 -6.52
C VAL A 126 -4.38 0.47 -5.90
N THR A 127 -4.82 0.58 -4.65
CA THR A 127 -4.74 1.84 -3.88
C THR A 127 -3.43 1.93 -3.11
N HIS A 128 -3.02 0.82 -2.48
CA HIS A 128 -1.79 0.72 -1.74
C HIS A 128 -1.39 -0.74 -1.54
N VAL A 129 -0.11 -0.95 -1.25
CA VAL A 129 0.48 -2.22 -0.87
C VAL A 129 1.05 -2.07 0.51
N GLU A 130 0.77 -3.02 1.39
CA GLU A 130 1.30 -3.07 2.75
C GLU A 130 2.24 -4.26 2.87
N VAL A 131 3.38 -4.04 3.51
CA VAL A 131 4.39 -5.07 3.77
C VAL A 131 4.61 -5.13 5.27
N PHE A 132 4.40 -6.30 5.85
CA PHE A 132 4.63 -6.60 7.26
C PHE A 132 5.78 -7.59 7.34
N GLU A 133 6.88 -7.19 7.96
CA GLU A 133 8.03 -8.06 8.18
C GLU A 133 8.23 -8.31 9.67
N HIS A 134 8.21 -9.57 10.07
CA HIS A 134 8.48 -9.95 11.45
C HIS A 134 9.98 -9.83 11.72
N VAL A 135 10.35 -9.12 12.78
CA VAL A 135 11.74 -8.78 13.12
C VAL A 135 12.61 -10.02 13.35
N THR A 136 12.09 -11.04 14.04
CA THR A 136 12.86 -12.25 14.40
C THR A 136 12.58 -13.48 13.54
N HIS A 137 11.34 -13.68 13.07
CA HIS A 137 10.93 -14.93 12.43
C HIS A 137 11.08 -14.95 10.90
N TYR A 138 11.60 -13.88 10.29
CA TYR A 138 11.71 -13.75 8.84
C TYR A 138 10.38 -13.99 8.10
N TRP A 139 9.24 -13.78 8.75
CA TRP A 139 7.95 -13.81 8.08
C TRP A 139 7.74 -12.49 7.37
N GLN A 140 7.21 -12.54 6.14
CA GLN A 140 6.84 -11.34 5.42
C GLN A 140 5.48 -11.56 4.75
N TYR A 141 4.56 -10.64 5.03
CA TYR A 141 3.23 -10.59 4.44
C TYR A 141 3.13 -9.37 3.54
N VAL A 142 2.57 -9.56 2.35
CA VAL A 142 2.34 -8.50 1.37
C VAL A 142 0.85 -8.43 1.09
N VAL A 143 0.19 -7.37 1.56
CA VAL A 143 -1.24 -7.12 1.35
C VAL A 143 -1.38 -6.13 0.18
N VAL A 144 -2.05 -6.55 -0.89
CA VAL A 144 -2.40 -5.67 -2.00
C VAL A 144 -3.84 -5.22 -1.82
N ASN A 145 -4.04 -3.92 -1.56
CA ASN A 145 -5.36 -3.33 -1.34
C ASN A 145 -5.93 -2.79 -2.67
N ILE A 146 -7.05 -3.37 -3.10
CA ILE A 146 -7.63 -3.21 -4.44
C ILE A 146 -9.02 -2.59 -4.33
N LYS A 147 -9.37 -1.76 -5.30
CA LYS A 147 -10.74 -1.31 -5.55
C LYS A 147 -11.25 -1.97 -6.82
N VAL A 148 -12.40 -2.62 -6.72
CA VAL A 148 -13.10 -3.28 -7.84
C VAL A 148 -14.35 -2.48 -8.19
N VAL A 149 -14.60 -2.31 -9.49
CA VAL A 149 -15.84 -1.66 -9.96
C VAL A 149 -17.04 -2.55 -9.61
N ASP A 150 -18.00 -2.00 -8.88
CA ASP A 150 -19.25 -2.70 -8.58
C ASP A 150 -20.17 -2.67 -9.81
N ALA A 151 -20.15 -3.76 -10.59
CA ALA A 151 -21.00 -3.92 -11.77
C ALA A 151 -22.51 -3.99 -11.44
N GLY A 152 -22.89 -4.22 -10.17
CA GLY A 152 -24.29 -4.32 -9.74
C GLY A 152 -24.94 -2.98 -9.45
N SER A 153 -24.16 -1.89 -9.39
CA SER A 153 -24.67 -0.56 -9.07
C SER A 153 -25.27 0.10 -10.30
N SER A 154 -26.60 0.15 -10.35
CA SER A 154 -27.39 0.88 -11.35
C SER A 154 -27.32 2.41 -11.19
N SER A 155 -26.51 2.90 -10.26
CA SER A 155 -26.34 4.32 -9.97
C SER A 155 -25.38 4.99 -10.97
N ARG A 156 -25.60 6.27 -11.28
CA ARG A 156 -24.68 7.08 -12.12
C ARG A 156 -23.30 7.31 -11.48
N ILE A 157 -23.12 6.89 -10.24
CA ILE A 157 -21.88 6.94 -9.48
C ILE A 157 -21.35 5.50 -9.41
N ASN A 158 -20.20 5.25 -10.02
CA ASN A 158 -19.51 3.97 -9.85
C ASN A 158 -19.25 3.76 -8.36
N THR A 159 -19.88 2.77 -7.74
CA THR A 159 -19.53 2.30 -6.41
C THR A 159 -18.34 1.35 -6.53
N TYR A 160 -17.46 1.35 -5.52
CA TYR A 160 -16.30 0.48 -5.50
C TYR A 160 -16.39 -0.44 -4.30
N ILE A 161 -16.00 -1.69 -4.51
CA ILE A 161 -15.86 -2.67 -3.46
C ILE A 161 -14.37 -2.75 -3.09
N ASP A 162 -14.10 -2.70 -1.79
CA ASP A 162 -12.77 -2.98 -1.25
C ASP A 162 -12.48 -4.47 -1.32
N ALA A 163 -11.39 -4.82 -1.98
CA ALA A 163 -10.85 -6.16 -2.03
C ALA A 163 -9.39 -6.16 -1.56
N LYS A 164 -8.92 -7.31 -1.07
CA LYS A 164 -7.52 -7.50 -0.70
C LYS A 164 -7.02 -8.77 -1.35
N ARG A 165 -5.75 -8.77 -1.72
CA ARG A 165 -5.00 -10.01 -1.92
C ARG A 165 -3.86 -10.08 -0.92
N LEU A 166 -3.61 -11.27 -0.41
CA LEU A 166 -2.57 -11.51 0.57
C LEU A 166 -1.56 -12.51 0.04
N TYR A 167 -0.29 -12.13 0.09
CA TYR A 167 0.82 -12.97 -0.28
C TYR A 167 1.76 -13.19 0.90
N VAL A 168 2.18 -14.44 1.11
CA VAL A 168 3.12 -14.81 2.18
C VAL A 168 4.44 -15.24 1.60
N ARG A 169 5.54 -14.72 2.16
CA ARG A 169 6.92 -15.08 1.79
C ARG A 169 7.23 -16.50 2.24
N HIS A 170 7.68 -17.33 1.32
CA HIS A 170 8.22 -18.66 1.59
C HIS A 170 9.65 -18.78 1.04
N VAL A 171 10.53 -19.40 1.82
CA VAL A 171 11.90 -19.72 1.41
C VAL A 171 11.91 -21.15 0.90
N GLN A 172 12.28 -21.33 -0.37
CA GLN A 172 12.47 -22.62 -1.01
C GLN A 172 13.94 -22.82 -1.40
N GLU A 173 14.30 -24.05 -1.79
CA GLU A 173 15.66 -24.37 -2.25
C GLU A 173 16.09 -23.52 -3.46
N GLN A 174 15.16 -23.17 -4.35
CA GLN A 174 15.42 -22.36 -5.55
C GLN A 174 15.34 -20.85 -5.31
N GLY A 175 15.03 -20.40 -4.09
CA GLY A 175 14.93 -18.98 -3.74
C GLY A 175 13.65 -18.62 -2.99
N ILE A 176 13.33 -17.33 -2.98
CA ILE A 176 12.13 -16.80 -2.31
C ILE A 176 10.96 -16.77 -3.28
N VAL A 177 9.82 -17.30 -2.85
CA VAL A 177 8.54 -17.23 -3.57
C VAL A 177 7.46 -16.64 -2.67
N TYR A 178 6.41 -16.10 -3.29
CA TYR A 178 5.26 -15.55 -2.59
C TYR A 178 4.01 -16.35 -2.96
N PHE A 179 3.35 -16.94 -1.95
CA PHE A 179 2.11 -17.70 -2.15
C PHE A 179 0.90 -16.81 -1.94
N ASP A 180 -0.05 -16.85 -2.87
CA ASP A 180 -1.37 -16.21 -2.73
C ASP A 180 -2.21 -17.03 -1.74
N VAL A 181 -2.59 -16.43 -0.62
CA VAL A 181 -3.43 -17.05 0.43
C VAL A 181 -4.80 -16.38 0.55
N THR A 182 -5.23 -15.68 -0.50
CA THR A 182 -6.47 -14.87 -0.49
C THR A 182 -7.74 -15.71 -0.27
N ASP A 183 -7.78 -16.96 -0.72
CA ASP A 183 -9.02 -17.74 -0.76
C ASP A 183 -9.24 -18.62 0.49
N GLU A 184 -8.19 -19.22 1.08
CA GLU A 184 -8.34 -20.24 2.12
C GLU A 184 -8.15 -19.70 3.55
N ASP A 185 -7.21 -18.76 3.75
CA ASP A 185 -6.76 -18.34 5.09
C ASP A 185 -6.66 -16.83 5.28
N LEU A 186 -7.22 -16.04 4.35
CA LEU A 186 -7.09 -14.57 4.36
C LEU A 186 -7.48 -13.96 5.70
N SER A 187 -8.62 -14.37 6.27
CA SER A 187 -9.12 -13.81 7.53
C SER A 187 -8.17 -14.06 8.70
N LEU A 188 -7.61 -15.27 8.82
CA LEU A 188 -6.70 -15.63 9.92
C LEU A 188 -5.40 -14.84 9.85
N HIS A 189 -4.81 -14.75 8.66
CA HIS A 189 -3.59 -13.99 8.48
C HIS A 189 -3.80 -12.48 8.65
N LEU A 190 -4.90 -11.95 8.11
CA LEU A 190 -5.26 -10.53 8.31
C LEU A 190 -5.51 -10.23 9.78
N GLU A 191 -6.19 -11.11 10.52
CA GLU A 191 -6.42 -10.94 11.95
C GLU A 191 -5.08 -10.80 12.70
N MET A 192 -4.08 -11.61 12.35
CA MET A 192 -2.75 -11.53 12.95
C MET A 192 -2.05 -10.18 12.65
N ILE A 193 -1.98 -9.77 11.37
CA ILE A 193 -1.21 -8.58 10.98
C ILE A 193 -1.97 -7.25 11.16
N TYR A 194 -3.30 -7.28 11.33
CA TYR A 194 -4.13 -6.10 11.58
C TYR A 194 -4.55 -5.95 13.05
N ASN A 195 -4.12 -6.86 13.93
CA ASN A 195 -4.30 -6.75 15.38
C ASN A 195 -2.97 -6.86 16.15
N ILE A 196 -1.90 -6.33 15.58
CA ILE A 196 -0.58 -6.32 16.22
C ILE A 196 -0.64 -5.49 17.50
N ASN A 197 -0.35 -6.12 18.63
CA ASN A 197 -0.22 -5.46 19.91
C ASN A 197 1.13 -4.72 19.98
N THR A 198 1.06 -3.41 20.17
CA THR A 198 2.23 -2.52 20.22
C THR A 198 2.77 -2.29 21.63
N LEU A 199 2.02 -2.69 22.66
CA LEU A 199 2.42 -2.56 24.07
C LEU A 199 3.35 -3.70 24.50
N VAL A 200 3.28 -4.82 23.81
CA VAL A 200 4.21 -5.95 23.99
C VAL A 200 5.39 -5.70 23.06
N ALA A 201 6.37 -4.93 23.53
CA ALA A 201 7.69 -4.97 22.91
C ALA A 201 8.35 -6.29 23.36
N GLY A 202 8.67 -7.18 22.43
CA GLY A 202 9.66 -8.21 22.70
C GLY A 202 10.89 -7.52 23.28
N GLY A 203 11.29 -7.93 24.49
CA GLY A 203 12.26 -7.21 25.29
C GLY A 203 13.62 -7.08 24.59
N ASP A 204 13.84 -5.98 23.90
CA ASP A 204 15.12 -5.29 23.89
C ASP A 204 14.93 -3.85 23.41
N GLY A 205 15.27 -2.93 24.29
CA GLY A 205 15.10 -1.49 24.10
C GLY A 205 16.07 -0.96 23.07
N THR A 206 15.55 -0.27 22.06
CA THR A 206 16.17 0.89 21.37
C THR A 206 15.20 1.38 20.30
N ASN A 207 14.42 2.40 20.64
CA ASN A 207 13.55 3.10 19.68
C ASN A 207 14.34 4.24 19.03
N HIS A 208 14.83 4.00 17.80
CA HIS A 208 15.27 5.07 16.90
C HIS A 208 14.40 5.02 15.63
N THR A 209 13.30 5.75 15.64
CA THR A 209 12.45 5.96 14.46
C THR A 209 13.06 7.07 13.60
N ASN A 210 13.86 6.72 12.60
CA ASN A 210 14.28 7.66 11.56
C ASN A 210 13.27 7.60 10.40
N MET A 211 12.36 8.58 10.32
CA MET A 211 11.58 8.81 9.11
C MET A 211 12.44 9.53 8.08
N THR A 212 12.65 8.91 6.92
CA THR A 212 13.20 9.57 5.75
C THR A 212 12.05 9.79 4.76
N ALA A 213 11.56 11.02 4.62
CA ALA A 213 10.71 11.39 3.51
C ALA A 213 11.61 11.82 2.35
N VAL A 214 11.76 10.96 1.35
CA VAL A 214 12.46 11.31 0.10
C VAL A 214 11.40 11.73 -0.92
N LEU A 215 11.40 13.02 -1.29
CA LEU A 215 10.68 13.52 -2.46
C LEU A 215 11.71 13.66 -3.58
N ALA A 216 11.45 13.01 -4.72
CA ALA A 216 12.21 13.21 -5.96
C ALA A 216 11.72 14.46 -6.70
#